data_AF-A0A942YH82-F1
#
_entry.id   AF-A0A942YH82-F1
#
_cell.length_a   1.000
_cell.length_b   1.000
_cell.length_c   1.000
_cell.angle_alpha   90.00
_cell.angle_beta   90.00
_cell.angle_gamma   90.00
#
_symmetry.space_group_name_H-M   'P 1'
#
loop_
_entity.id
_entity.type
_entity.pdbx_description
1 polymer ?
#
loop_
_entity_poly.entity_id
_entity_poly.type
_entity_poly.pdbx_seq_one_letter_code
_entity_poly.pdbx_strand_id
1 'polypeptide(L)'
;MGKSAFSAQEKYELILAFNERQTSIQDFCSQYNISDETMKEWIYLYQKYGIEGLNKFGKWKRYSKEVKTAAVLDYLSGNDSLMGIVHKYELSSTSVLRQWINNYNNHRDLIETQ
;
A
#
# COMPACT_ATOMS: atom_id res chain seq x y z
N MET A 1 -24.38 -3.32 12.47
CA MET A 1 -23.39 -4.16 13.18
C MET A 1 -22.01 -3.78 12.67
N GLY A 2 -21.10 -3.35 13.55
CA GLY A 2 -19.76 -2.93 13.14
C GLY A 2 -18.96 -4.12 12.61
N LYS A 3 -18.34 -4.00 11.43
CA LYS A 3 -17.43 -5.03 10.91
C LYS A 3 -16.26 -5.15 11.91
N SER A 4 -16.24 -6.23 12.69
CA SER A 4 -15.10 -6.56 13.56
C SER A 4 -13.86 -6.64 12.67
N ALA A 5 -12.87 -5.79 12.96
CA ALA A 5 -11.70 -5.70 12.12
C ALA A 5 -10.73 -6.83 12.50
N PHE A 6 -10.55 -7.81 11.60
CA PHE A 6 -9.59 -8.91 11.79
C PHE A 6 -8.19 -8.38 12.13
N SER A 7 -7.61 -8.91 13.20
CA SER A 7 -6.21 -8.76 13.59
C SER A 7 -5.28 -9.46 12.61
N ALA A 8 -3.98 -9.15 12.65
CA ALA A 8 -3.00 -9.84 11.81
C ALA A 8 -2.98 -11.35 12.03
N GLN A 9 -3.17 -11.76 13.29
CA GLN A 9 -3.20 -13.17 13.69
C GLN A 9 -4.44 -13.88 13.13
N GLU A 10 -5.63 -13.30 13.30
CA GLU A 10 -6.87 -13.88 12.76
C GLU A 10 -6.81 -14.02 11.24
N LYS A 11 -6.24 -13.02 10.54
CA LYS A 11 -6.02 -13.11 9.10
C LYS A 11 -5.07 -14.25 8.72
N TYR A 12 -4.00 -14.42 9.49
CA TYR A 12 -3.03 -15.49 9.26
C TYR A 12 -3.67 -16.87 9.41
N GLU A 13 -4.44 -17.08 10.47
CA GLU A 13 -5.18 -18.32 10.71
C GLU A 13 -6.18 -18.60 9.58
N LEU A 14 -6.86 -17.56 9.07
CA LEU A 14 -7.77 -17.70 7.93
C LEU A 14 -7.03 -18.05 6.63
N ILE A 15 -5.82 -17.53 6.40
CA ILE A 15 -5.00 -17.92 5.23
C ILE A 15 -4.56 -19.38 5.33
N LEU A 16 -4.17 -19.84 6.51
CA LEU A 16 -3.82 -21.25 6.72
C LEU A 16 -5.04 -22.15 6.46
N ALA A 17 -6.17 -21.85 7.08
CA ALA A 17 -7.42 -22.58 6.89
C ALA A 17 -7.87 -22.54 5.42
N PHE A 18 -7.66 -21.43 4.72
CA PHE A 18 -7.89 -21.31 3.29
C PHE A 18 -6.98 -22.25 2.49
N ASN A 19 -5.70 -22.36 2.81
CA ASN A 19 -4.77 -23.25 2.09
C ASN A 19 -5.07 -24.73 2.31
N GLU A 20 -5.63 -25.10 3.47
CA GLU A 20 -6.02 -26.47 3.80
C GLU A 20 -7.47 -26.82 3.40
N ARG A 21 -8.20 -25.87 2.81
CA ARG A 21 -9.62 -26.07 2.48
C ARG A 21 -9.82 -27.12 1.39
N GLN A 22 -10.96 -27.82 1.48
CA GLN A 22 -11.47 -28.67 0.39
C GLN A 22 -12.62 -28.01 -0.39
N THR A 23 -12.92 -26.73 -0.11
CA THR A 23 -14.05 -25.98 -0.68
C THR A 23 -13.60 -24.88 -1.65
N SER A 24 -14.54 -24.31 -2.40
CA SER A 24 -14.26 -23.19 -3.30
C SER A 24 -13.86 -21.93 -2.51
N ILE A 25 -13.17 -20.99 -3.18
CA ILE A 25 -12.81 -19.69 -2.57
C ILE A 25 -14.06 -18.91 -2.15
N GLN A 26 -15.13 -18.97 -2.95
CA GLN A 26 -16.37 -18.23 -2.70
C GLN A 26 -17.10 -18.74 -1.46
N ASP A 27 -17.17 -20.06 -1.28
CA ASP A 27 -17.84 -20.66 -0.12
C ASP A 27 -17.08 -20.33 1.17
N PHE A 28 -15.75 -20.47 1.15
CA PHE A 28 -14.90 -20.12 2.28
C PHE A 28 -15.01 -18.63 2.62
N CYS A 29 -14.89 -17.74 1.64
CA CYS A 29 -14.95 -16.30 1.86
C CYS A 29 -16.34 -15.86 2.37
N SER A 30 -17.41 -16.47 1.86
CA SER A 30 -18.78 -16.20 2.32
C SER A 30 -19.01 -16.60 3.78
N GLN A 31 -18.42 -17.71 4.24
CA GLN A 31 -18.54 -18.17 5.63
C GLN A 31 -17.97 -17.16 6.64
N TYR A 32 -16.88 -16.47 6.27
CA TYR A 32 -16.21 -15.48 7.12
C TYR A 32 -16.57 -14.04 6.76
N ASN A 33 -17.52 -13.82 5.83
CA ASN A 33 -17.92 -12.50 5.34
C ASN A 33 -16.74 -11.66 4.82
N ILE A 34 -15.83 -12.32 4.12
CA ILE A 34 -14.65 -11.75 3.47
C ILE A 34 -14.93 -11.72 1.97
N SER A 35 -14.47 -10.68 1.25
CA SER A 35 -14.53 -10.69 -0.21
C SER A 35 -13.35 -11.46 -0.80
N ASP A 36 -13.55 -12.10 -1.94
CA ASP A 36 -12.48 -12.79 -2.69
C ASP A 36 -11.25 -11.89 -2.92
N GLU A 37 -11.48 -10.60 -3.19
CA GLU A 37 -10.42 -9.59 -3.36
C GLU A 37 -9.62 -9.37 -2.08
N THR A 38 -10.30 -9.25 -0.93
CA THR A 38 -9.66 -9.09 0.38
C THR A 38 -8.81 -10.31 0.73
N MET A 39 -9.32 -11.51 0.46
CA MET A 39 -8.59 -12.75 0.70
C MET A 39 -7.31 -12.83 -0.17
N LYS A 40 -7.42 -12.52 -1.46
CA LYS A 40 -6.26 -12.47 -2.37
C LYS A 40 -5.22 -11.45 -1.91
N GLU A 41 -5.66 -10.27 -1.47
CA GLU A 41 -4.77 -9.24 -0.94
C GLU A 41 -4.02 -9.73 0.30
N TRP A 42 -4.70 -10.38 1.24
CA TRP A 42 -4.06 -10.94 2.43
C TRP A 42 -3.02 -12.00 2.07
N ILE A 43 -3.34 -12.92 1.15
CA ILE A 43 -2.39 -13.94 0.68
C ILE A 43 -1.14 -13.29 0.06
N TYR A 44 -1.32 -12.30 -0.82
CA TYR A 44 -0.21 -11.57 -1.44
C TYR A 44 0.66 -10.85 -0.39
N LEU A 45 0.04 -10.14 0.56
CA LEU A 45 0.75 -9.42 1.61
C LEU A 45 1.53 -10.38 2.52
N TYR A 46 0.93 -11.52 2.86
CA TYR A 46 1.59 -12.57 3.63
C TYR A 46 2.78 -13.15 2.87
N GLN A 47 2.63 -13.44 1.56
CA GLN A 47 3.73 -13.96 0.75
C GLN A 47 4.89 -12.97 0.60
N LYS A 48 4.60 -11.65 0.51
CA LYS A 48 5.63 -10.62 0.30
C LYS A 48 6.29 -10.14 1.59
N TYR A 49 5.54 -10.06 2.69
CA TYR A 49 5.96 -9.38 3.93
C TYR A 49 5.74 -10.22 5.20
N GLY A 50 5.33 -11.49 5.09
CA GLY A 50 5.02 -12.34 6.23
C GLY A 50 3.80 -11.86 7.03
N ILE A 51 3.72 -12.27 8.30
CA ILE A 51 2.60 -11.92 9.19
C ILE A 51 2.51 -10.40 9.45
N GLU A 52 3.63 -9.68 9.38
CA GLU A 52 3.66 -8.22 9.45
C GLU A 52 2.89 -7.58 8.28
N GLY A 53 2.89 -8.23 7.11
CA GLY A 53 2.08 -7.87 5.94
C GLY A 53 0.58 -7.81 6.22
N LEU A 54 0.09 -8.62 7.15
CA LEU A 54 -1.34 -8.74 7.49
C LEU A 54 -1.78 -7.70 8.53
N ASN A 55 -0.81 -7.06 9.19
CA ASN A 55 -1.05 -6.06 10.20
C ASN A 55 -1.58 -4.78 9.54
N LYS A 56 -2.91 -4.62 9.55
CA LYS A 56 -3.70 -3.51 8.96
C LYS A 56 -2.84 -2.47 8.20
N PHE A 57 -2.58 -2.69 6.92
CA PHE A 57 -2.34 -1.59 5.98
C PHE A 57 -3.66 -0.87 5.64
N GLY A 58 -4.46 -0.59 6.67
CA GLY A 58 -5.51 0.45 6.61
C GLY A 58 -4.93 1.85 6.77
N LYS A 59 -3.60 1.99 6.77
CA LYS A 59 -2.93 3.28 6.81
C LYS A 59 -1.93 3.33 5.68
N TRP A 60 -2.23 4.19 4.70
CA TRP A 60 -1.29 4.93 3.86
C TRP A 60 0.10 4.32 3.78
N LYS A 61 0.50 3.78 2.61
CA LYS A 61 1.89 3.38 2.37
C LYS A 61 2.81 4.48 2.91
N ARG A 62 3.54 4.15 3.98
CA ARG A 62 4.39 5.13 4.66
C ARG A 62 5.70 5.19 3.91
N TYR A 63 5.90 6.28 3.19
CA TYR A 63 7.17 6.55 2.52
C TYR A 63 8.06 7.33 3.47
N SER A 64 9.32 6.92 3.59
CA SER A 64 10.33 7.65 4.35
C SER A 64 10.57 9.04 3.74
N LYS A 65 11.10 9.97 4.52
CA LYS A 65 11.46 11.31 4.03
C LYS A 65 12.44 11.23 2.86
N GLU A 66 13.37 10.28 2.92
CA GLU A 66 14.38 10.03 1.89
C GLU A 66 13.73 9.61 0.57
N VAL A 67 12.82 8.62 0.60
CA VAL A 67 12.07 8.17 -0.59
C VAL A 67 11.25 9.30 -1.19
N LYS A 68 10.56 10.09 -0.36
CA LYS A 68 9.78 11.25 -0.83
C LYS A 68 10.66 12.28 -1.53
N THR A 69 11.80 12.61 -0.92
CA THR A 69 12.72 13.63 -1.44
C THR A 69 13.37 13.14 -2.74
N ALA A 70 13.84 11.90 -2.78
CA ALA A 70 14.45 11.30 -3.96
C ALA A 70 13.46 11.27 -5.14
N ALA A 71 12.21 10.83 -4.92
CA ALA A 71 11.19 10.78 -5.97
C ALA A 71 10.85 12.18 -6.54
N VAL A 72 10.84 13.22 -5.70
CA VAL A 72 10.62 14.60 -6.16
C VAL A 72 11.83 15.13 -6.93
N LEU A 73 13.05 14.88 -6.45
CA LEU A 73 14.28 15.31 -7.13
C LEU A 73 14.44 14.63 -8.49
N ASP A 74 14.14 13.34 -8.59
CA ASP A 74 14.13 12.62 -9.87
C ASP A 74 13.16 13.25 -10.87
N TYR A 75 11.97 13.64 -10.40
CA TYR A 75 11.00 14.36 -11.24
C TYR A 75 11.54 15.72 -11.70
N LEU A 76 12.16 16.48 -10.79
CA LEU A 76 12.75 17.78 -11.10
C LEU A 76 13.97 17.69 -12.03
N SER A 77 14.67 16.54 -12.04
CA SER A 77 15.79 16.29 -12.96
C SER A 77 15.34 16.13 -14.41
N GLY A 78 14.05 15.86 -14.65
CA GLY A 78 13.47 15.68 -15.98
C GLY A 78 13.82 14.37 -16.68
N ASN A 79 14.57 13.48 -16.03
CA ASN A 79 15.08 12.24 -16.63
C ASN A 79 14.06 11.09 -16.64
N ASP A 80 13.06 11.14 -15.75
CA ASP A 80 12.04 10.09 -15.62
C ASP A 80 10.64 10.68 -15.72
N SER A 81 9.73 9.94 -16.37
CA SER A 81 8.31 10.30 -16.38
C SER A 81 7.66 10.07 -15.02
N LEU A 82 6.54 10.75 -14.72
CA LEU A 82 5.76 10.53 -13.47
C LEU A 82 5.48 9.05 -13.22
N MET A 83 5.14 8.30 -14.26
CA MET A 83 4.84 6.87 -14.16
C MET A 83 6.11 6.03 -13.95
N GLY A 84 7.23 6.41 -14.58
CA GLY A 84 8.54 5.79 -14.33
C GLY A 84 8.97 5.90 -12.87
N ILE A 85 8.83 7.10 -12.29
CA ILE A 85 9.16 7.36 -10.89
C ILE A 85 8.23 6.59 -9.95
N VAL A 86 6.93 6.54 -10.25
CA VAL A 86 5.96 5.75 -9.47
C VAL A 86 6.37 4.28 -9.41
N HIS A 87 6.78 3.68 -10.53
CA HIS A 87 7.24 2.30 -10.50
C HIS A 87 8.59 2.13 -9.79
N LYS A 88 9.55 3.03 -10.05
CA LYS A 88 10.90 3.00 -9.47
C LYS A 88 10.89 3.03 -7.93
N TYR A 89 9.99 3.82 -7.34
CA TYR A 89 9.86 3.98 -5.89
C TYR A 89 8.66 3.19 -5.31
N GLU A 90 8.06 2.31 -6.11
CA GLU A 90 6.83 1.57 -5.78
C GLU A 90 5.73 2.47 -5.19
N LEU A 91 5.55 3.69 -5.70
CA LEU A 91 4.51 4.59 -5.24
C LEU A 91 3.13 3.99 -5.57
N SER A 92 2.17 4.27 -4.71
CA SER A 92 0.80 3.77 -4.84
C SER A 92 0.06 4.41 -6.01
N SER A 93 0.44 5.62 -6.42
CA SER A 93 -0.11 6.30 -7.59
C SER A 93 0.70 7.53 -7.98
N THR A 94 0.50 8.01 -9.22
CA THR A 94 1.01 9.31 -9.68
C THR A 94 0.45 10.48 -8.88
N SER A 95 -0.77 10.37 -8.34
CA SER A 95 -1.37 11.40 -7.50
C SER A 95 -0.57 11.64 -6.21
N VAL A 96 0.00 10.59 -5.61
CA VAL A 96 0.87 10.73 -4.43
C VAL A 96 2.14 11.52 -4.77
N LEU A 97 2.76 11.21 -5.92
CA LEU A 97 3.95 11.93 -6.38
C LEU A 97 3.65 13.41 -6.66
N ARG A 98 2.53 13.71 -7.34
CA ARG A 98 2.08 15.09 -7.60
C ARG A 98 1.86 15.87 -6.31
N GLN A 99 1.27 15.24 -5.29
CA GLN A 99 1.09 15.89 -3.99
C GLN A 99 2.43 16.25 -3.33
N TRP A 100 3.43 15.38 -3.44
CA TRP A 100 4.76 15.66 -2.89
C TRP A 100 5.49 16.77 -3.63
N ILE A 101 5.39 16.80 -4.97
CA ILE A 101 5.94 17.87 -5.79
C ILE A 101 5.28 19.21 -5.42
N ASN A 102 3.95 19.23 -5.29
CA ASN A 102 3.22 20.44 -4.90
C ASN A 102 3.62 20.92 -3.50
N ASN A 103 3.73 20.00 -2.53
CA ASN A 103 4.20 20.36 -1.20
C ASN A 103 5.64 20.87 -1.23
N TYR A 104 6.52 20.26 -2.02
CA TYR A 104 7.91 20.68 -2.17
C TYR A 104 8.03 22.09 -2.76
N ASN A 105 7.21 22.42 -3.77
CA ASN A 105 7.16 23.74 -4.37
C ASN A 105 6.57 24.79 -3.40
N ASN A 106 5.45 24.48 -2.74
CA ASN A 106 4.84 25.38 -1.75
C ASN A 106 5.74 25.64 -0.53
N HIS A 107 6.62 24.70 -0.17
CA HIS A 107 7.64 24.92 0.86
C HIS A 107 8.87 25.69 0.34
N ARG A 108 9.13 25.68 -0.98
CA ARG A 108 10.15 26.53 -1.62
C ARG A 108 9.68 27.96 -1.84
N ASP A 109 8.38 28.23 -1.95
CA ASP A 109 7.81 29.59 -2.05
C ASP A 109 8.10 30.49 -0.83
N LEU A 110 8.61 29.93 0.29
CA LEU A 110 9.06 30.71 1.45
C LEU A 110 10.57 31.03 1.43
N ILE A 111 11.32 30.59 0.41
CA ILE A 111 12.76 30.83 0.27
C ILE A 111 13.08 31.64 -1.01
N GLU A 112 12.12 32.42 -1.48
CA GLU A 112 12.40 33.49 -2.44
C GLU A 112 12.05 34.83 -1.81
N THR A 113 12.94 35.28 -0.92
CA THR A 113 13.14 36.71 -0.68
C THR A 113 14.55 37.02 -1.13
N GLN A 114 14.66 37.66 -2.31
CA GLN A 114 15.86 38.42 -2.67
C GLN A 114 16.02 39.63 -1.75
#